data_AF-G5LNP5-F1
#
_entry.id   AF-G5LNP5-F1
#
_cell.length_a   1.000
_cell.length_b   1.000
_cell.length_c   1.000
_cell.angle_alpha   90.00
_cell.angle_beta   90.00
_cell.angle_gamma   90.00
#
_symmetry.space_group_name_H-M   'P 1'
#
loop_
_entity.id
_entity.type
_entity.pdbx_description
1 polymer ?
#
loop_
_entity_poly.entity_id
_entity_poly.type
_entity_poly.pdbx_seq_one_letter_code
_entity_poly.pdbx_strand_id
1 'polypeptide(L)' 'MIAQPITYEDFLPVSAAGIFQSNLGDETLARSHGNASRDAFEQALGCAVRDEFSLYQEAEERSKRRCGLL' A
#
# COMPACT_ATOMS: atom_id res chain seq x y z
N MET A 1 20.90 -21.70 5.24
CA MET A 1 19.56 -21.09 5.17
C MET A 1 19.39 -20.48 3.78
N ILE A 2 18.18 -20.55 3.22
CA ILE A 2 17.89 -20.02 1.88
C ILE A 2 16.77 -18.99 2.04
N ALA A 3 16.97 -17.77 1.54
CA ALA A 3 15.94 -16.74 1.48
C ALA A 3 15.11 -16.92 0.21
N GLN A 4 13.79 -16.79 0.35
CA GLN A 4 12.85 -16.76 -0.77
C GLN A 4 12.20 -15.38 -0.83
N PRO A 5 11.94 -14.83 -2.03
CA PRO A 5 11.23 -13.56 -2.13
C PRO A 5 9.81 -13.70 -1.56
N ILE A 6 9.33 -12.64 -0.91
CA ILE A 6 7.92 -12.55 -0.52
C ILE A 6 7.11 -12.13 -1.75
N THR A 7 6.04 -12.85 -2.05
CA THR A 7 5.12 -12.49 -3.14
C THR A 7 4.50 -11.12 -2.88
N TYR A 8 4.48 -10.26 -3.89
CA TYR A 8 3.80 -8.97 -3.82
C TYR A 8 2.30 -9.19 -4.06
N GLU A 9 1.48 -8.87 -3.06
CA GLU A 9 0.03 -9.12 -3.03
C GLU A 9 -0.80 -7.84 -3.23
N ASP A 10 -0.14 -6.70 -3.47
CA ASP A 10 -0.80 -5.41 -3.69
C ASP A 10 -0.87 -5.04 -5.17
N PHE A 11 -1.41 -3.85 -5.44
CA PHE A 11 -1.54 -3.30 -6.78
C PHE A 11 -0.47 -2.23 -7.05
N LEU A 12 -0.04 -2.14 -8.31
CA LEU A 12 0.79 -1.02 -8.74
C LEU A 12 0.08 0.31 -8.46
N PRO A 13 0.81 1.36 -8.01
CA PRO A 13 0.22 2.65 -7.75
C PRO A 13 -0.42 3.24 -9.01
N VAL A 14 -1.51 3.98 -8.82
CA VAL A 14 -2.41 4.52 -9.86
C VAL A 14 -1.67 5.26 -10.99
N SER A 15 -0.51 5.86 -10.71
CA SER A 15 0.33 6.57 -11.68
C SER A 15 1.06 5.67 -12.70
N ALA A 16 1.11 4.36 -12.51
CA ALA A 16 1.78 3.46 -13.46
C ALA A 16 0.94 3.17 -14.73
N ALA A 17 -0.39 3.38 -14.68
CA ALA A 17 -1.29 2.94 -15.75
C ALA A 17 -1.92 4.07 -16.58
N GLY A 18 -1.67 5.36 -16.31
CA GLY A 18 -2.09 6.50 -17.16
C GLY A 18 -3.60 6.67 -17.43
N ILE A 19 -4.47 5.78 -16.95
CA ILE A 19 -5.87 5.65 -17.39
C ILE A 19 -6.85 6.47 -16.54
N PHE A 20 -6.49 6.87 -15.32
CA PHE A 20 -7.42 7.53 -14.40
C PHE A 20 -7.51 9.06 -14.53
N GLN A 21 -6.73 9.68 -15.43
CA GLN A 21 -6.78 11.14 -15.66
C GLN A 21 -7.84 11.59 -16.67
N SER A 22 -8.39 10.70 -17.51
CA SER A 22 -9.24 11.13 -18.64
C SER A 22 -10.69 11.44 -18.29
N ASN A 23 -11.19 11.03 -17.12
CA ASN A 23 -12.59 11.22 -16.73
C ASN A 23 -12.83 12.33 -15.69
N LEU A 24 -11.76 12.90 -15.10
CA LEU A 24 -11.86 14.06 -14.23
C LEU A 24 -11.43 15.28 -15.04
N GLY A 25 -12.41 16.02 -15.55
CA GLY A 25 -12.18 17.24 -16.31
C GLY A 25 -11.26 18.20 -15.56
N ASP A 26 -10.19 18.61 -16.25
CA ASP A 26 -9.36 19.81 -16.12
C ASP A 26 -9.19 20.50 -14.75
N GLU A 27 -9.20 19.73 -13.65
CA GLU A 27 -8.78 20.23 -12.34
C GLU A 27 -7.49 19.53 -11.94
N THR A 28 -6.41 20.17 -12.34
CA THR A 28 -5.03 19.88 -11.95
C THR A 28 -4.83 20.15 -10.45
N LEU A 29 -5.51 19.39 -9.58
CA LEU A 29 -5.24 19.42 -8.14
C LEU A 29 -4.02 18.53 -7.87
N ALA A 30 -2.85 19.16 -8.01
CA ALA A 30 -1.59 18.64 -7.55
C ALA A 30 -1.69 18.14 -6.11
N ARG A 31 -1.70 16.80 -5.94
CA ARG A 31 -0.95 15.99 -4.96
C ARG A 31 -0.72 16.57 -3.54
N SER A 32 -1.64 17.33 -2.97
CA SER A 32 -1.61 17.79 -1.57
C SER A 32 -2.74 17.21 -0.70
N HIS A 33 -3.69 16.48 -1.31
CA HIS A 33 -4.84 15.88 -0.62
C HIS A 33 -4.70 14.36 -0.35
N GLY A 34 -3.48 13.82 -0.29
CA GLY A 34 -3.27 12.39 -0.02
C GLY A 34 -3.89 11.93 1.30
N ASN A 35 -3.75 12.75 2.36
CA ASN A 35 -4.28 12.41 3.68
C ASN A 35 -5.80 12.63 3.78
N ALA A 36 -6.32 13.74 3.23
CA ALA A 36 -7.75 14.03 3.27
C ALA A 36 -8.60 13.00 2.51
N SER A 37 -8.08 12.47 1.39
CA SER A 37 -8.73 11.39 0.64
C SER A 37 -8.70 10.07 1.41
N ARG A 38 -7.59 9.77 2.11
CA ARG A 38 -7.46 8.56 2.93
C ARG A 38 -8.40 8.58 4.12
N ASP A 39 -8.46 9.69 4.87
CA ASP A 39 -9.32 9.81 6.05
C ASP A 39 -10.80 9.60 5.68
N ALA A 40 -11.26 10.24 4.59
CA ALA A 40 -12.62 10.07 4.09
C ALA A 40 -12.88 8.62 3.62
N PHE A 41 -11.89 8.00 2.97
CA PHE A 41 -11.98 6.60 2.54
C PHE A 41 -12.06 5.65 3.74
N GLU A 42 -11.21 5.80 4.74
CA GLU A 42 -11.21 4.99 5.97
C GLU A 42 -12.50 5.19 6.77
N GLN A 43 -13.03 6.42 6.81
CA GLN A 43 -14.32 6.70 7.43
C GLN A 43 -15.46 5.95 6.70
N ALA A 44 -15.47 5.97 5.37
CA ALA A 44 -16.47 5.25 4.57
C ALA A 44 -16.30 3.71 4.65
N LEU A 45 -15.06 3.24 4.72
CA LEU A 45 -14.72 1.83 4.92
C LEU A 45 -15.09 1.32 6.32
N GLY A 46 -15.13 2.23 7.30
CA GLY A 46 -15.41 1.94 8.71
C GLY A 46 -14.20 1.44 9.51
N CYS A 47 -13.01 1.44 8.91
CA CYS A 47 -11.76 1.05 9.56
C CYS A 47 -10.54 1.66 8.85
N ALA A 48 -9.41 1.69 9.57
CA ALA A 48 -8.15 2.13 8.99
C ALA A 48 -7.63 1.12 7.95
N VAL A 49 -7.09 1.63 6.84
CA VAL A 49 -6.37 0.80 5.87
C VAL A 49 -5.04 0.39 6.48
N ARG A 50 -4.67 -0.87 6.34
CA ARG A 50 -3.40 -1.39 6.85
C ARG A 50 -2.25 -0.87 6.01
N ASP A 51 -1.12 -0.57 6.66
CA ASP A 51 0.13 -0.28 5.99
C ASP A 51 0.74 -1.58 5.45
N GLU A 52 0.86 -1.67 4.13
CA GLU A 52 1.38 -2.84 3.43
C GLU A 52 2.82 -3.16 3.84
N PHE A 53 3.65 -2.14 4.07
CA PHE A 53 5.05 -2.33 4.45
C PHE A 53 5.19 -3.02 5.80
N SER A 54 4.37 -2.62 6.77
CA SER A 54 4.28 -3.28 8.08
C SER A 54 3.95 -4.77 7.94
N LEU A 55 3.04 -5.14 7.03
CA LEU A 55 2.67 -6.55 6.81
C LEU A 55 3.81 -7.38 6.23
N TYR A 56 4.52 -6.85 5.24
CA TYR A 56 5.68 -7.52 4.66
C TYR A 56 6.83 -7.64 5.67
N GLN A 57 7.06 -6.61 6.48
CA GLN A 57 8.06 -6.68 7.55
C GLN A 57 7.70 -7.74 8.59
N GLU A 58 6.45 -7.80 9.05
CA GLU A 58 5.99 -8.84 9.98
C GLU A 58 6.18 -10.26 9.39
N ALA A 59 5.94 -10.44 8.10
CA ALA A 59 6.16 -11.70 7.40
C ALA A 59 7.64 -12.08 7.37
N GLU A 60 8.52 -11.13 7.05
CA GLU A 60 9.98 -11.31 7.08
C GLU A 60 10.47 -11.67 8.48
N GLU A 61 10.09 -10.90 9.50
CA GLU A 61 10.48 -11.16 10.89
C GLU A 61 10.00 -12.52 11.39
N ARG A 62 8.78 -12.91 11.03
CA ARG A 62 8.25 -14.24 11.36
C ARG A 62 9.10 -15.35 10.74
N SER A 63 9.61 -15.14 9.52
CA SER A 63 10.54 -16.09 8.88
C SER A 63 11.88 -16.15 9.62
N LYS A 64 12.44 -15.00 10.01
CA LYS A 64 13.69 -14.90 10.76
C LYS A 64 13.60 -15.57 12.13
N ARG A 65 12.50 -15.35 12.87
CA ARG A 65 12.23 -16.03 14.16
C ARG A 65 12.20 -17.55 14.01
N ARG A 66 11.53 -18.08 12.98
CA ARG A 66 11.50 -19.53 12.70
C ARG A 66 12.89 -20.10 12.36
N CYS A 67 13.77 -19.28 11.82
CA CYS A 67 15.16 -19.64 11.52
C CYS A 67 16.13 -19.36 12.67
N GLY A 68 15.67 -18.86 13.82
CA GLY A 68 16.52 -18.53 14.97
C GLY A 68 17.43 -17.32 14.76
N LEU A 69 17.06 -16.40 13.87
CA LEU A 69 17.81 -15.18 13.57
C LEU A 69 17.35 -13.96 14.40
N LEU A 70 16.30 -14.13 15.21
CA LEU A 70 15.66 -13.13 16.08
C LEU A 70 15.17 -13.82 17.35
#